data_AF-A0A6B0ZBJ1-F1
#
_entry.id   AF-A0A6B0ZBJ1-F1
#
_cell.length_a   1.000
_cell.length_b   1.000
_cell.length_c   1.000
_cell.angle_alpha   90.00
_cell.angle_beta   90.00
_cell.angle_gamma   90.00
#
_symmetry.space_group_name_H-M   'P 1'
#
loop_
_entity.id
_entity.type
_entity.pdbx_description
1 polymer ?
#
loop_
_entity_poly.entity_id
_entity_poly.type
_entity_poly.pdbx_seq_one_letter_code
_entity_poly.pdbx_strand_id
1 'polypeptide(L)'
;RVHAPAGLDLGAVANAEIAVAVMADLVARRARGELVATGSDPTPLRVEATDPVCGMTVLVDDAKYHTVHDGTDYWFCAPGCLRAFTADPQTFLATT
;
A
#
# COMPACT_ATOMS: atom_id res chain seq x y z
N ARG A 1 23.29 -6.26 9.25
CA ARG A 1 24.56 -7.01 9.04
C ARG A 1 24.31 -7.99 7.90
N VAL A 2 25.14 -8.01 6.86
CA VAL A 2 24.96 -8.91 5.70
C VAL A 2 25.52 -10.29 6.05
N HIS A 3 24.80 -11.35 5.69
CA HIS A 3 25.22 -12.75 5.85
C HIS A 3 25.33 -13.40 4.47
N ALA A 4 26.45 -14.07 4.18
CA ALA A 4 26.69 -14.76 2.92
C ALA A 4 27.49 -16.07 3.17
N PRO A 5 27.14 -17.19 2.52
CA PRO A 5 26.02 -17.36 1.59
C PRO A 5 24.65 -17.22 2.28
N ALA A 6 23.62 -16.89 1.51
CA ALA A 6 22.26 -16.93 2.02
C ALA A 6 21.83 -18.40 2.15
N GLY A 7 21.19 -18.78 3.25
CA GLY A 7 20.77 -20.15 3.50
C GLY A 7 21.70 -20.94 4.41
N LEU A 8 21.30 -22.17 4.68
CA LEU A 8 22.04 -23.13 5.49
C LEU A 8 23.33 -23.53 4.75
N ASP A 9 24.46 -23.59 5.44
CA ASP A 9 25.71 -24.03 4.85
C ASP A 9 25.69 -25.54 4.59
N LEU A 10 25.43 -25.91 3.33
CA LEU A 10 25.43 -27.29 2.85
C LEU A 10 26.72 -27.64 2.08
N GLY A 11 27.71 -26.72 2.04
CA GLY A 11 28.91 -26.87 1.22
C GLY A 11 28.63 -26.69 -0.28
N ALA A 12 29.43 -27.38 -1.12
CA ALA A 12 29.30 -27.30 -2.57
C ALA A 12 28.09 -28.11 -3.06
N VAL A 13 26.98 -27.41 -3.28
CA VAL A 13 25.70 -27.98 -3.74
C VAL A 13 25.36 -27.50 -5.15
N ALA A 14 24.56 -28.27 -5.88
CA ALA A 14 24.06 -27.88 -7.19
C ALA A 14 23.12 -26.67 -7.08
N ASN A 15 22.97 -25.89 -8.16
CA ASN A 15 22.10 -24.71 -8.18
C ASN A 15 20.65 -25.00 -7.74
N ALA A 16 20.15 -26.21 -8.03
CA ALA A 16 18.82 -26.65 -7.62
C ALA A 16 18.65 -26.79 -6.09
N GLU A 17 19.75 -27.00 -5.37
CA GLU A 17 19.76 -27.25 -3.92
C GLU A 17 19.88 -25.94 -3.12
N ILE A 18 20.23 -24.82 -3.78
CA ILE A 18 20.27 -23.48 -3.18
C ILE A 18 18.90 -23.10 -2.60
N ALA A 19 17.82 -23.38 -3.32
CA ALA A 19 16.47 -23.08 -2.85
C ALA A 19 16.14 -23.84 -1.54
N VAL A 20 16.59 -25.10 -1.43
CA VAL A 20 16.40 -25.91 -0.22
C VAL A 20 17.22 -25.36 0.94
N ALA A 21 18.48 -24.96 0.70
CA ALA A 21 19.33 -24.33 1.71
C ALA A 21 18.73 -23.04 2.26
N VAL A 22 18.16 -22.19 1.39
CA VAL A 22 17.50 -20.94 1.79
C VAL A 22 16.23 -21.24 2.59
N MET A 23 15.40 -22.17 2.13
CA MET A 23 14.17 -22.54 2.85
C MET A 23 14.48 -23.15 4.22
N ALA A 24 15.51 -23.98 4.33
CA ALA A 24 15.95 -24.56 5.59
C ALA A 24 16.41 -23.48 6.58
N ASP A 25 17.19 -22.48 6.14
CA ASP A 25 17.59 -21.36 6.98
C ASP A 25 16.38 -20.53 7.45
N LEU A 26 15.44 -20.22 6.55
CA LEU A 26 14.22 -19.48 6.92
C LEU A 26 13.40 -20.23 7.97
N VAL A 27 13.22 -21.55 7.81
CA VAL A 27 12.51 -22.38 8.80
C VAL A 27 13.25 -22.38 10.14
N ALA A 28 14.58 -22.52 10.14
CA ALA A 28 15.38 -22.52 11.35
C ALA A 28 15.31 -21.18 12.09
N ARG A 29 15.36 -20.06 11.36
CA ARG A 29 15.23 -18.70 11.93
C ARG A 29 13.84 -18.44 12.48
N ARG A 30 12.78 -18.92 11.82
CA ARG A 30 11.42 -18.90 12.36
C ARG A 30 11.31 -19.69 13.66
N ALA A 31 11.88 -20.90 13.71
CA ALA A 31 11.86 -21.74 14.91
C ALA A 31 12.59 -21.09 16.10
N ARG A 32 13.64 -20.31 15.85
CA ARG A 32 14.35 -19.51 16.86
C ARG A 32 13.68 -18.16 17.19
N GLY A 33 12.55 -17.84 16.58
CA GLY A 33 11.84 -16.57 16.79
C GLY A 33 12.53 -15.35 16.17
N GLU A 34 13.50 -15.55 15.28
CA GLU A 34 14.27 -14.50 14.61
C GLU A 34 13.57 -13.97 13.36
N LEU A 35 12.50 -14.65 12.92
CA LEU A 35 11.60 -14.16 11.88
C LEU A 35 10.26 -13.81 12.53
N VAL A 36 10.10 -12.53 12.83
CA VAL A 36 8.80 -11.96 13.14
C VAL A 36 8.09 -11.73 11.81
N ALA A 37 6.82 -12.16 11.70
CA ALA A 37 6.00 -11.75 10.58
C ALA A 37 5.90 -10.22 10.62
N THR A 38 6.60 -9.55 9.71
CA THR A 38 6.40 -8.12 9.42
C THR A 38 5.05 -7.98 8.75
N GLY A 39 4.00 -8.00 9.55
CA GLY A 39 2.62 -8.02 9.10
C GLY A 39 1.66 -7.78 10.27
N SER A 40 2.05 -6.92 11.20
CA SER A 40 1.18 -6.41 12.27
C SER A 40 1.67 -5.07 12.78
N ASP A 41 2.28 -4.23 11.93
CA ASP A 41 2.10 -2.81 12.22
C ASP A 41 0.59 -2.56 12.08
N PRO A 42 -0.07 -1.95 13.07
CA PRO A 42 -1.42 -1.47 12.85
C PRO A 42 -1.30 -0.47 11.70
N THR A 43 -1.65 -0.89 10.48
CA THR A 43 -1.87 0.03 9.37
C THR A 43 -2.83 1.07 9.94
N PRO A 44 -2.42 2.35 10.08
CA PRO A 44 -3.35 3.37 10.54
C PRO A 44 -4.58 3.27 9.65
N LEU A 45 -5.77 3.33 10.25
CA LEU A 45 -7.03 3.27 9.51
C LEU A 45 -6.99 4.39 8.47
N ARG A 46 -6.65 4.04 7.22
CA ARG A 46 -6.58 5.00 6.14
C ARG A 46 -7.99 5.33 5.73
N VAL A 47 -8.36 6.60 5.82
CA VAL A 47 -9.67 7.06 5.38
C VAL A 47 -9.62 7.19 3.86
N GLU A 48 -10.57 6.57 3.18
CA GLU A 48 -10.73 6.63 1.73
C GLU A 48 -11.97 7.45 1.36
N ALA A 49 -11.90 8.18 0.24
CA ALA A 49 -13.00 8.93 -0.35
C ALA A 49 -13.07 8.63 -1.86
N THR A 50 -14.25 8.80 -2.46
CA THR A 50 -14.45 8.64 -3.90
C THR A 50 -14.43 9.99 -4.59
N ASP A 51 -13.59 10.14 -5.62
CA ASP A 51 -13.58 11.33 -6.47
C ASP A 51 -14.91 11.43 -7.25
N PRO A 52 -15.73 12.48 -7.03
CA PRO A 52 -17.06 12.59 -7.64
C PRO A 52 -17.03 12.83 -9.15
N VAL A 53 -15.87 13.20 -9.72
CA VAL A 53 -15.73 13.47 -11.16
C VAL A 53 -15.47 12.19 -11.95
N CYS A 54 -14.65 11.27 -11.42
CA CYS A 54 -14.21 10.09 -12.16
C CYS A 54 -14.48 8.75 -11.46
N GLY A 55 -14.91 8.76 -10.20
CA GLY A 55 -15.19 7.57 -9.40
C GLY A 55 -13.96 6.89 -8.80
N MET A 56 -12.76 7.48 -8.91
CA MET A 56 -11.54 6.91 -8.37
C MET A 56 -11.48 7.05 -6.85
N THR A 57 -11.14 5.96 -6.15
CA THR A 57 -10.88 6.00 -4.70
C THR A 57 -9.54 6.68 -4.40
N VAL A 58 -9.55 7.60 -3.44
CA VAL A 58 -8.37 8.36 -2.99
C VAL A 58 -8.23 8.28 -1.47
N LEU A 59 -6.99 8.30 -1.00
CA LEU A 59 -6.69 8.34 0.44
C LEU A 59 -6.80 9.79 0.93
N VAL A 60 -7.67 10.04 1.90
CA VAL A 60 -7.96 11.37 2.44
C VAL A 60 -6.72 12.00 3.07
N ASP A 61 -5.97 11.23 3.87
CA ASP A 61 -4.79 11.73 4.59
C ASP A 61 -3.64 12.14 3.66
N ASP A 62 -3.58 11.55 2.46
CA ASP A 62 -2.53 11.80 1.46
C ASP A 62 -3.03 12.69 0.30
N ALA A 63 -4.32 13.02 0.27
CA ALA A 63 -4.94 13.69 -0.88
C ALA A 63 -4.55 15.17 -0.92
N LYS A 64 -3.60 15.48 -1.81
CA LYS A 64 -3.17 16.85 -2.12
C LYS A 64 -4.29 17.73 -2.71
N TYR A 65 -5.30 17.13 -3.31
CA TYR A 65 -6.37 17.85 -4.02
C TYR A 65 -7.70 17.62 -3.31
N HIS A 66 -8.21 18.65 -2.64
CA HIS A 66 -9.49 18.64 -1.95
C HIS A 66 -10.12 20.04 -1.98
N THR A 67 -11.44 20.11 -1.77
CA THR A 67 -12.17 21.37 -1.59
C THR A 67 -13.39 21.16 -0.72
N VAL A 68 -13.85 22.22 -0.08
CA VAL A 68 -15.15 22.24 0.61
C VAL A 68 -16.21 22.80 -0.35
N HIS A 69 -17.36 22.13 -0.45
CA HIS A 69 -18.55 22.63 -1.14
C HIS A 69 -19.78 22.35 -0.27
N ASP A 70 -20.60 23.38 -0.01
CA ASP A 70 -21.78 23.31 0.87
C ASP A 70 -21.50 22.68 2.24
N GLY A 71 -20.32 22.98 2.81
CA GLY A 71 -19.89 22.45 4.11
C GLY A 71 -19.43 20.99 4.10
N THR A 72 -19.34 20.36 2.93
CA THR A 72 -18.85 18.99 2.76
C THR A 72 -17.47 19.00 2.08
N ASP A 73 -16.52 18.25 2.63
CA ASP A 73 -15.21 18.02 2.02
C ASP A 73 -15.29 17.01 0.86
N TYR A 74 -14.64 17.33 -0.25
CA TYR A 74 -14.50 16.48 -1.42
C TYR A 74 -13.02 16.33 -1.77
N TRP A 75 -12.61 15.10 -2.14
CA TRP A 75 -11.24 14.76 -2.50
C TRP A 75 -11.13 14.30 -3.95
N PHE A 76 -9.99 14.58 -4.59
CA PHE A 76 -9.80 14.37 -6.01
C PHE A 76 -8.49 13.64 -6.33
N CYS A 77 -8.53 12.75 -7.31
CA CYS A 77 -7.37 11.97 -7.76
C CYS A 77 -6.31 12.84 -8.46
N ALA A 78 -6.75 13.96 -9.05
CA ALA A 78 -5.93 14.80 -9.90
C ALA A 78 -6.39 16.27 -9.87
N PRO A 79 -5.52 17.23 -10.18
CA PRO A 79 -5.89 18.64 -10.24
C PRO A 79 -6.90 18.94 -11.37
N GLY A 80 -6.99 18.07 -12.38
CA GLY A 80 -8.01 18.16 -13.42
C GLY A 80 -9.42 17.93 -12.87
N CYS A 81 -9.60 16.90 -12.03
CA CYS A 81 -10.89 16.61 -11.39
C CYS A 81 -11.30 17.72 -10.43
N LEU A 82 -10.37 18.22 -9.59
CA LEU A 82 -10.65 19.37 -8.73
C LEU A 82 -11.17 20.58 -9.54
N ARG A 83 -10.47 20.94 -10.63
CA ARG A 83 -10.90 22.08 -11.47
C ARG A 83 -12.27 21.85 -12.09
N ALA A 84 -12.52 20.66 -12.63
CA ALA A 84 -13.82 20.32 -13.22
C ALA A 84 -14.94 20.43 -12.18
N PHE A 85 -14.74 19.86 -10.99
CA PHE A 85 -15.70 19.94 -9.89
C PHE A 85 -15.95 21.39 -9.46
N THR A 86 -14.91 22.19 -9.23
CA THR A 86 -15.09 23.60 -8.81
C THR A 86 -15.75 24.48 -9.86
N ALA A 87 -15.71 24.11 -11.14
CA ALA A 87 -16.34 24.86 -12.21
C ALA A 87 -17.86 24.61 -12.28
N ASP A 88 -18.29 23.39 -12.02
CA ASP A 88 -19.72 23.02 -12.00
C ASP A 88 -19.99 21.84 -11.03
N PRO A 89 -20.04 22.08 -9.72
CA PRO A 89 -20.21 21.02 -8.72
C PRO A 89 -21.55 20.28 -8.86
N GLN A 90 -22.61 21.01 -9.23
CA GLN A 90 -23.98 20.48 -9.28
C GLN A 90 -24.10 19.35 -10.32
N THR A 91 -23.39 19.44 -11.44
CA THR A 91 -23.37 18.36 -12.45
C THR A 91 -22.80 17.05 -11.91
N PHE A 92 -21.78 17.11 -11.03
CA PHE A 92 -21.17 15.91 -10.45
C PHE A 92 -21.93 15.41 -9.22
N LEU A 93 -22.62 16.30 -8.49
CA LEU A 93 -23.40 15.95 -7.31
C LEU A 93 -24.84 15.48 -7.63
N ALA A 94 -25.37 15.80 -8.82
CA ALA A 94 -26.70 15.38 -9.25
C ALA A 94 -26.80 13.89 -9.63
N THR A 95 -25.66 13.18 -9.73
CA THR A 95 -25.65 11.74 -10.02
C THR A 95 -25.73 10.96 -8.71
N THR A 96 -26.94 10.78 -8.19
CA THR A 96 -27.27 9.80 -7.14
C THR A 96 -28.54 9.07 -7.54
#